data_AF-A0A7L3QGX4-F1
#
_entry.id   AF-A0A7L3QGX4-F1
#
_cell.length_a   1.000
_cell.length_b   1.000
_cell.length_c   1.000
_cell.angle_alpha   90.00
_cell.angle_beta   90.00
_cell.angle_gamma   90.00
#
_symmetry.space_group_name_H-M   'P 1'
#
loop_
_entity.id
_entity.type
_entity.pdbx_description
1 polymer ?
#
loop_
_entity_poly.entity_id
_entity_poly.type
_entity_poly.pdbx_seq_one_letter_code
_entity_poly.pdbx_strand_id
1 'polypeptide(L)'
;MDAGCPRLPDTVLFEIFLYLDHADVLSVGLVCQQWRAVARDEFLWKELFYRYYRVSRDVPRHPGAVSWYDEFQRLYDTIPCVEVQALKEHNDQVLHLSFSHSGCLFASCSKDCTVKIWSNDLDISLQHSSNMRPYNWSYTQFSQFNSDDSLLLVSGVFVGPHNSSSGEIAVISMENFTLLSRVRNKPYDVFGCWLNETNLISGNLHRIGRITSCSVLWLNNAFQGIESENVNVVKRLFKIQNLNASTIRTVMVADCSRYDSPDLLLDYEEQLAASSTCPIFDLGSDSEEEEAKPKLPPEPAVQELPDAGGVPAEHGLQQLFDDIMEGRVGPAMTETELETKVAELFVRNRTKPPEPNLLPMDSNSKTKYLIFTTGCLTYSPHQIGIKRILPHQMTTAGPVLGEERRSDEFFDSLDHVIDIHGHIIGMGLSPDHRYLYVNSRAWPRDCVISDPMQPPPIAEEIDLHVFDLKTMKEVKRALRAHRAYTPNEECFFIFLDVSRDFVASGAEDRHGYIWDRHYNICLAKLQHDNVVNSVAFSPVEQELLLTASDDTTIKVWRSPRAVRIRQARRPRPRKLLFSWLMNQKS
;
A
#
# COMPACT_ATOMS: atom_id res chain seq x y z
N MET A 1 22.96 -40.42 -48.63
CA MET A 1 21.64 -40.72 -49.24
C MET A 1 20.74 -41.18 -48.11
N ASP A 2 20.04 -40.26 -47.44
CA ASP A 2 19.02 -40.63 -46.45
C ASP A 2 17.66 -40.55 -47.12
N ALA A 3 17.07 -41.72 -47.34
CA ALA A 3 15.77 -41.90 -47.95
C ALA A 3 14.67 -41.33 -47.03
N GLY A 4 14.12 -40.19 -47.44
CA GLY A 4 12.69 -40.08 -47.77
C GLY A 4 11.67 -40.48 -46.71
N CYS A 5 11.84 -40.10 -45.45
CA CYS A 5 10.66 -39.93 -44.58
C CYS A 5 10.05 -38.55 -44.92
N PRO A 6 8.78 -38.45 -45.36
CA PRO A 6 8.17 -37.16 -45.65
C PRO A 6 8.10 -36.36 -44.34
N ARG A 7 9.03 -35.42 -44.16
CA ARG A 7 8.95 -34.44 -43.08
C ARG A 7 7.79 -33.52 -43.42
N LEU A 8 6.80 -33.45 -42.53
CA LEU A 8 5.77 -32.44 -42.62
C LEU A 8 6.45 -31.06 -42.75
N PRO A 9 5.96 -30.18 -43.64
CA PRO A 9 6.44 -28.81 -43.71
C PRO A 9 6.30 -28.12 -42.35
N ASP A 10 7.21 -27.19 -42.04
CA ASP A 10 7.19 -26.45 -40.78
C ASP A 10 5.85 -25.73 -40.54
N THR A 11 5.19 -25.27 -41.62
CA THR A 11 3.85 -24.66 -41.57
C THR A 11 2.78 -25.63 -41.08
N VAL A 12 2.84 -26.91 -41.48
CA VAL A 12 1.88 -27.92 -41.03
C VAL A 12 2.16 -28.32 -39.59
N LEU A 13 3.44 -28.43 -39.21
CA LEU A 13 3.83 -28.66 -37.81
C LEU A 13 3.36 -27.50 -36.91
N PHE A 14 3.52 -26.26 -37.36
CA PHE A 14 3.05 -25.07 -36.66
C PHE A 14 1.53 -25.10 -36.42
N GLU A 15 0.74 -25.39 -37.47
CA GLU A 15 -0.71 -25.54 -37.35
C GLU A 15 -1.10 -26.65 -36.37
N ILE A 16 -0.40 -27.79 -36.38
CA ILE A 16 -0.62 -28.87 -35.40
C ILE A 16 -0.30 -28.38 -33.98
N PHE A 17 0.84 -27.70 -33.80
CA PHE A 17 1.29 -27.24 -32.48
C PHE A 17 0.38 -26.16 -31.89
N LEU A 18 -0.33 -25.37 -32.71
CA LEU A 18 -1.34 -24.43 -32.22
C LEU A 18 -2.50 -25.12 -31.48
N TYR A 19 -2.78 -26.40 -31.74
CA TYR A 19 -3.81 -27.16 -31.02
C TYR A 19 -3.29 -27.79 -29.72
N LEU A 20 -1.98 -27.82 -29.49
CA LEU A 20 -1.35 -28.38 -28.30
C LEU A 20 -1.30 -27.36 -27.17
N ASP A 21 -1.26 -27.83 -25.92
CA ASP A 21 -0.98 -26.95 -24.78
C ASP A 21 0.52 -26.64 -24.64
N HIS A 22 0.88 -25.73 -23.72
CA HIS A 22 2.26 -25.31 -23.55
C HIS A 22 3.20 -26.47 -23.12
N ALA A 23 2.70 -27.44 -22.36
CA ALA A 23 3.49 -28.57 -21.86
C ALA A 23 3.75 -29.59 -22.97
N ASP A 24 2.75 -29.84 -23.82
CA ASP A 24 2.86 -30.68 -25.01
C ASP A 24 3.78 -30.04 -26.05
N VAL A 25 3.67 -28.73 -26.29
CA VAL A 25 4.58 -27.98 -27.19
C VAL A 25 6.03 -28.09 -26.73
N LEU A 26 6.27 -27.97 -25.42
CA LEU A 26 7.60 -28.21 -24.86
C LEU A 26 8.07 -29.65 -25.07
N SER A 27 7.19 -30.63 -24.86
CA SER A 27 7.50 -32.05 -24.98
C SER A 27 7.83 -32.46 -26.43
N VAL A 28 7.06 -31.99 -27.42
CA VAL A 28 7.35 -32.24 -28.84
C VAL A 28 8.66 -31.57 -29.28
N GLY A 29 9.01 -30.43 -28.67
CA GLY A 29 10.28 -29.76 -28.89
C GLY A 29 11.51 -30.56 -28.43
N LEU A 30 11.33 -31.61 -27.61
CA LEU A 30 12.41 -32.51 -27.19
C LEU A 30 12.65 -33.67 -28.17
N VAL A 31 11.78 -33.87 -29.16
CA VAL A 31 11.81 -35.05 -30.05
C VAL A 31 12.89 -34.94 -31.12
N CYS A 32 12.96 -33.83 -31.86
CA CYS A 32 13.98 -33.62 -32.89
C CYS A 32 14.26 -32.13 -33.14
N GLN A 33 15.33 -31.81 -33.86
CA GLN A 33 15.76 -30.43 -34.12
C GLN A 33 14.72 -29.60 -34.88
N GLN A 34 14.06 -30.17 -35.89
CA GLN A 34 13.02 -29.47 -36.66
C GLN A 34 11.84 -29.10 -35.75
N TRP A 35 11.35 -30.06 -34.96
CA TRP A 35 10.24 -29.83 -34.04
C TRP A 35 10.61 -28.85 -32.94
N ARG A 36 11.86 -28.88 -32.47
CA ARG A 36 12.38 -27.88 -31.52
C ARG A 36 12.36 -26.47 -32.08
N ALA A 37 12.70 -26.29 -33.36
CA ALA A 37 12.67 -24.98 -34.00
C ALA A 37 11.23 -24.46 -34.09
N VAL A 38 10.28 -25.28 -34.57
CA VAL A 38 8.86 -24.89 -34.67
C VAL A 38 8.22 -24.68 -33.29
N ALA A 39 8.55 -25.51 -32.31
CA ALA A 39 8.08 -25.38 -30.93
C ALA A 39 8.65 -24.16 -30.20
N ARG A 40 9.57 -23.41 -30.81
CA ARG A 40 10.16 -22.16 -30.29
C ARG A 40 9.79 -20.95 -31.12
N ASP A 41 8.83 -21.08 -32.03
CA ASP A 41 8.35 -19.99 -32.87
C ASP A 41 7.63 -18.89 -32.07
N GLU A 42 7.91 -17.62 -32.38
CA GLU A 42 7.35 -16.46 -31.68
C GLU A 42 5.83 -16.34 -31.81
N PHE A 43 5.27 -16.66 -32.99
CA PHE A 43 3.83 -16.56 -33.21
C PHE A 43 3.08 -17.68 -32.51
N LEU A 44 3.69 -18.87 -32.43
CA LEU A 44 3.14 -19.99 -31.66
C LEU A 44 3.02 -19.59 -30.19
N TRP A 45 4.10 -19.08 -29.58
CA TRP A 45 4.09 -18.68 -28.17
C TRP A 45 3.23 -17.45 -27.90
N LYS A 46 3.11 -16.53 -28.86
CA LYS A 46 2.14 -15.42 -28.80
C LYS A 46 0.71 -15.94 -28.69
N GLU A 47 0.29 -16.84 -29.57
CA GLU A 47 -1.06 -17.40 -29.56
C GLU A 47 -1.32 -18.25 -28.31
N LEU A 48 -0.33 -19.06 -27.89
CA LEU A 48 -0.40 -19.81 -26.64
C LEU A 48 -0.54 -18.89 -25.42
N PHE A 49 0.21 -17.78 -25.38
CA PHE A 49 0.17 -16.81 -24.29
C PHE A 49 -1.23 -16.21 -24.14
N TYR A 50 -1.80 -15.65 -25.21
CA TYR A 50 -3.14 -15.07 -25.17
C TYR A 50 -4.20 -16.11 -24.82
N ARG A 51 -4.08 -17.34 -25.33
CA ARG A 51 -5.04 -18.41 -25.05
C ARG A 51 -4.96 -18.90 -23.60
N TYR A 52 -3.76 -19.11 -23.08
CA TYR A 52 -3.52 -19.65 -21.74
C TYR A 52 -3.92 -18.64 -20.65
N TYR A 53 -3.40 -17.43 -20.74
CA TYR A 53 -3.64 -16.38 -19.75
C TYR A 53 -4.95 -15.61 -19.99
N ARG A 54 -5.64 -15.85 -21.11
CA ARG A 54 -6.87 -15.16 -21.51
C ARG A 54 -6.70 -13.64 -21.56
N VAL A 55 -5.51 -13.19 -21.96
CA VAL A 55 -5.18 -11.78 -22.16
C VAL A 55 -5.82 -11.32 -23.47
N SER A 56 -6.30 -10.08 -23.50
CA SER A 56 -6.86 -9.50 -24.73
C SER A 56 -5.76 -9.22 -25.75
N ARG A 57 -6.04 -9.46 -27.04
CA ARG A 57 -5.04 -9.40 -28.12
C ARG A 57 -4.50 -8.00 -28.42
N ASP A 58 -5.16 -6.96 -27.93
CA ASP A 58 -4.73 -5.56 -28.02
C ASP A 58 -3.63 -5.21 -27.00
N VAL A 59 -3.48 -6.00 -25.93
CA VAL A 59 -2.45 -5.76 -24.92
C VAL A 59 -1.10 -6.23 -25.46
N PRO A 60 -0.11 -5.33 -25.65
CA PRO A 60 1.19 -5.73 -26.17
C PRO A 60 1.95 -6.57 -25.15
N ARG A 61 2.92 -7.33 -25.65
CA ARG A 61 3.92 -8.04 -24.83
C ARG A 61 4.60 -7.05 -23.88
N HIS A 62 4.96 -7.52 -22.69
CA HIS A 62 5.68 -6.72 -21.71
C HIS A 62 6.93 -6.08 -22.34
N PRO A 63 7.16 -4.76 -22.17
CA PRO A 63 8.26 -4.06 -22.83
C PRO A 63 9.65 -4.62 -22.50
N GLY A 64 9.82 -5.14 -21.28
CA GLY A 64 11.08 -5.74 -20.82
C GLY A 64 11.31 -7.18 -21.28
N ALA A 65 10.34 -7.82 -21.93
CA ALA A 65 10.53 -9.19 -22.38
C ALA A 65 11.31 -9.24 -23.71
N VAL A 66 12.04 -10.32 -23.97
CA VAL A 66 12.77 -10.53 -25.24
C VAL A 66 11.95 -11.31 -26.27
N SER A 67 11.29 -12.39 -25.84
CA SER A 67 10.36 -13.21 -26.67
C SER A 67 9.00 -13.40 -26.01
N TRP A 68 8.01 -13.94 -26.74
CA TRP A 68 6.76 -14.43 -26.13
C TRP A 68 6.96 -15.69 -25.29
N TYR A 69 7.92 -16.53 -25.65
CA TYR A 69 8.27 -17.72 -24.87
C TYR A 69 8.82 -17.34 -23.48
N ASP A 70 9.80 -16.44 -23.45
CA ASP A 70 10.44 -16.01 -22.20
C ASP A 70 9.43 -15.30 -21.30
N GLU A 71 8.48 -14.57 -21.89
CA GLU A 71 7.43 -13.90 -21.15
C GLU A 71 6.38 -14.86 -20.59
N PHE A 72 6.00 -15.88 -21.37
CA PHE A 72 5.18 -16.97 -20.87
C PHE A 72 5.84 -17.65 -19.68
N GLN A 73 7.13 -17.96 -19.83
CA GLN A 73 7.93 -18.60 -18.81
C GLN A 73 8.08 -17.70 -17.58
N ARG A 74 8.37 -16.41 -17.74
CA ARG A 74 8.46 -15.44 -16.63
C ARG A 74 7.20 -15.50 -15.79
N LEU A 75 6.03 -15.32 -16.39
CA LEU A 75 4.78 -15.40 -15.65
C LEU A 75 4.62 -16.77 -15.00
N TYR A 76 4.76 -17.86 -15.74
CA TYR A 76 4.51 -19.21 -15.22
C TYR A 76 5.42 -19.59 -14.04
N ASP A 77 6.70 -19.23 -14.13
CA ASP A 77 7.74 -19.72 -13.21
C ASP A 77 7.99 -18.83 -12.00
N THR A 78 7.65 -17.53 -12.07
CA THR A 78 8.04 -16.53 -11.06
C THR A 78 6.91 -16.12 -10.10
N ILE A 79 5.66 -16.52 -10.36
CA ILE A 79 4.54 -16.23 -9.46
C ILE A 79 4.75 -16.95 -8.11
N PRO A 80 4.70 -16.26 -6.96
CA PRO A 80 4.79 -16.90 -5.66
C PRO A 80 3.47 -17.61 -5.29
N CYS A 81 3.31 -18.85 -5.74
CA CYS A 81 2.10 -19.64 -5.55
C CYS A 81 2.33 -21.00 -4.88
N VAL A 82 3.58 -21.35 -4.55
CA VAL A 82 3.90 -22.59 -3.85
C VAL A 82 4.09 -22.30 -2.37
N GLU A 83 3.21 -22.85 -1.53
CA GLU A 83 3.35 -22.78 -0.07
C GLU A 83 4.62 -23.56 0.34
N VAL A 84 5.58 -22.87 0.95
CA VAL A 84 6.84 -23.48 1.42
C VAL A 84 6.89 -23.63 2.94
N GLN A 85 6.16 -22.80 3.67
CA GLN A 85 6.13 -22.81 5.12
C GLN A 85 4.83 -22.17 5.64
N ALA A 86 4.31 -22.69 6.75
CA ALA A 86 3.20 -22.11 7.50
C ALA A 86 3.64 -21.85 8.94
N LEU A 87 3.62 -20.59 9.36
CA LEU A 87 4.02 -20.13 10.69
C LEU A 87 2.78 -20.05 11.58
N LYS A 88 2.85 -20.67 12.77
CA LYS A 88 1.70 -20.86 13.67
C LYS A 88 1.96 -20.34 15.08
N GLU A 89 2.82 -19.35 15.22
CA GLU A 89 3.22 -18.81 16.53
C GLU A 89 2.21 -17.81 17.11
N HIS A 90 1.29 -17.28 16.29
CA HIS A 90 0.18 -16.45 16.76
C HIS A 90 -0.97 -17.31 17.27
N ASN A 91 -1.64 -16.85 18.33
CA ASN A 91 -2.72 -17.58 18.98
C ASN A 91 -4.13 -17.04 18.64
N ASP A 92 -4.19 -16.02 17.79
CA ASP A 92 -5.41 -15.37 17.32
C ASP A 92 -5.17 -14.83 15.90
N GLN A 93 -6.19 -14.22 15.30
CA GLN A 93 -6.18 -13.67 13.95
C GLN A 93 -4.95 -12.79 13.69
N VAL A 94 -4.25 -13.03 12.58
CA VAL A 94 -3.11 -12.21 12.16
C VAL A 94 -3.62 -11.13 11.22
N LEU A 95 -3.45 -9.87 11.60
CA LEU A 95 -4.09 -8.72 10.96
C LEU A 95 -3.21 -8.02 9.93
N HIS A 96 -1.89 -7.94 10.17
CA HIS A 96 -0.98 -7.18 9.34
C HIS A 96 0.41 -7.80 9.25
N LEU A 97 1.05 -7.63 8.10
CA LEU A 97 2.43 -7.98 7.81
C LEU A 97 3.17 -6.79 7.22
N SER A 98 4.44 -6.62 7.59
CA SER A 98 5.32 -5.62 6.96
C SER A 98 6.75 -6.15 6.90
N PHE A 99 7.38 -6.09 5.73
CA PHE A 99 8.81 -6.35 5.59
C PHE A 99 9.66 -5.16 6.03
N SER A 100 10.86 -5.44 6.51
CA SER A 100 11.95 -4.46 6.56
C SER A 100 12.41 -4.17 5.12
N HIS A 101 12.89 -2.95 4.84
CA HIS A 101 13.33 -2.53 3.50
C HIS A 101 14.52 -3.36 3.00
N SER A 102 15.40 -3.79 3.90
CA SER A 102 16.47 -4.76 3.65
C SER A 102 15.96 -6.15 3.26
N GLY A 103 14.70 -6.46 3.53
CA GLY A 103 14.11 -7.79 3.30
C GLY A 103 14.58 -8.87 4.29
N CYS A 104 15.47 -8.54 5.23
CA CYS A 104 16.02 -9.49 6.20
C CYS A 104 15.04 -9.84 7.32
N LEU A 105 14.12 -8.93 7.66
CA LEU A 105 13.14 -9.12 8.72
C LEU A 105 11.73 -8.86 8.18
N PHE A 106 10.75 -9.39 8.88
CA PHE A 106 9.37 -8.89 8.79
C PHE A 106 8.70 -8.89 10.15
N ALA A 107 7.67 -8.06 10.29
CA ALA A 107 6.85 -7.95 11.48
C ALA A 107 5.42 -8.44 11.21
N SER A 108 4.78 -9.01 12.22
CA SER A 108 3.37 -9.38 12.18
C SER A 108 2.63 -8.83 13.40
N CYS A 109 1.38 -8.38 13.17
CA CYS A 109 0.45 -7.91 14.20
C CYS A 109 -0.77 -8.83 14.27
N SER A 110 -1.31 -9.03 15.48
CA SER A 110 -2.39 -9.99 15.74
C SER A 110 -3.34 -9.54 16.85
N LYS A 111 -4.56 -10.09 16.80
CA LYS A 111 -5.55 -10.02 17.87
C LYS A 111 -5.09 -10.63 19.21
N ASP A 112 -4.03 -11.44 19.21
CA ASP A 112 -3.43 -11.98 20.44
C ASP A 112 -2.66 -10.95 21.29
N CYS A 113 -2.72 -9.66 20.89
CA CYS A 113 -2.03 -8.52 21.48
C CYS A 113 -0.50 -8.53 21.31
N THR A 114 0.04 -9.39 20.44
CA THR A 114 1.49 -9.47 20.23
C THR A 114 1.91 -8.83 18.92
N VAL A 115 3.14 -8.30 18.92
CA VAL A 115 3.91 -8.02 17.71
C VAL A 115 5.01 -9.04 17.66
N LYS A 116 5.17 -9.71 16.52
CA LYS A 116 6.25 -10.69 16.33
C LYS A 116 7.18 -10.22 15.23
N ILE A 117 8.48 -10.36 15.47
CA ILE A 117 9.54 -10.09 14.50
C ILE A 117 10.14 -11.41 14.07
N TRP A 118 10.30 -11.56 12.77
CA TRP A 118 10.70 -12.80 12.14
C TRP A 118 11.95 -12.58 11.31
N SER A 119 12.85 -13.56 11.31
CA SER A 119 13.95 -13.61 10.37
C SER A 119 13.45 -14.13 9.02
N ASN A 120 13.86 -13.46 7.94
CA ASN A 120 13.62 -13.89 6.56
C ASN A 120 14.86 -14.61 5.96
N ASP A 121 15.38 -15.58 6.69
CA ASP A 121 16.45 -16.45 6.21
C ASP A 121 15.91 -17.55 5.26
N LEU A 122 16.73 -18.57 4.97
CA LEU A 122 16.29 -19.75 4.21
C LEU A 122 15.07 -20.44 4.83
N ASP A 123 15.09 -20.61 6.15
CA ASP A 123 13.98 -21.10 6.97
C ASP A 123 13.53 -19.94 7.86
N ILE A 124 12.31 -19.47 7.65
CA ILE A 124 11.77 -18.34 8.41
C ILE A 124 11.54 -18.76 9.85
N SER A 125 11.98 -17.94 10.79
CA SER A 125 11.89 -18.24 12.22
C SER A 125 11.56 -17.00 13.04
N LEU A 126 10.91 -17.21 14.18
CA LEU A 126 10.56 -16.16 15.12
C LEU A 126 11.82 -15.67 15.84
N GLN A 127 12.12 -14.38 15.74
CA GLN A 127 13.25 -13.73 16.42
C GLN A 127 12.82 -13.08 17.74
N HIS A 128 11.69 -12.36 17.72
CA HIS A 128 11.21 -11.63 18.89
C HIS A 128 9.68 -11.62 18.96
N SER A 129 9.14 -11.53 20.17
CA SER A 129 7.70 -11.42 20.41
C SER A 129 7.45 -10.44 21.56
N SER A 130 6.83 -9.30 21.26
CA SER A 130 6.46 -8.27 22.23
C SER A 130 4.97 -8.37 22.57
N ASN A 131 4.62 -8.39 23.86
CA ASN A 131 3.23 -8.36 24.31
C ASN A 131 2.83 -6.93 24.67
N MET A 132 1.79 -6.39 24.02
CA MET A 132 1.34 -5.01 24.23
C MET A 132 0.24 -4.88 25.29
N ARG A 133 -0.28 -5.98 25.84
CA ARG A 133 -1.31 -5.99 26.88
C ARG A 133 -0.93 -5.19 28.14
N PRO A 134 0.34 -5.23 28.65
CA PRO A 134 0.74 -4.41 29.79
C PRO A 134 0.59 -2.89 29.58
N TYR A 135 0.48 -2.45 28.32
CA TYR A 135 0.30 -1.04 27.94
C TYR A 135 -1.18 -0.69 27.68
N ASN A 136 -2.12 -1.51 28.16
CA ASN A 136 -3.57 -1.39 27.97
C ASN A 136 -4.03 -1.50 26.51
N TRP A 137 -3.32 -2.28 25.70
CA TRP A 137 -3.76 -2.59 24.35
C TRP A 137 -4.69 -3.80 24.36
N SER A 138 -5.73 -3.74 23.53
CA SER A 138 -6.63 -4.87 23.26
C SER A 138 -6.12 -5.74 22.13
N TYR A 139 -5.48 -5.17 21.10
CA TYR A 139 -4.77 -5.90 20.05
C TYR A 139 -3.85 -4.98 19.23
N THR A 140 -2.92 -5.58 18.50
CA THR A 140 -2.03 -4.90 17.54
C THR A 140 -2.66 -5.01 16.15
N GLN A 141 -2.58 -3.97 15.33
CA GLN A 141 -3.34 -3.85 14.08
C GLN A 141 -2.48 -3.60 12.84
N PHE A 142 -1.40 -2.83 12.97
CA PHE A 142 -0.60 -2.38 11.84
C PHE A 142 0.86 -2.23 12.24
N SER A 143 1.77 -2.43 11.31
CA SER A 143 3.21 -2.27 11.51
C SER A 143 3.89 -1.68 10.29
N GLN A 144 4.94 -0.89 10.49
CA GLN A 144 5.75 -0.34 9.41
C GLN A 144 7.19 -0.09 9.91
N PHE A 145 8.17 -0.63 9.19
CA PHE A 145 9.58 -0.28 9.40
C PHE A 145 9.85 1.14 8.90
N ASN A 146 10.72 1.89 9.58
CA ASN A 146 11.21 3.15 9.06
C ASN A 146 12.20 2.91 7.90
N SER A 147 12.60 3.97 7.20
CA SER A 147 13.36 3.87 5.94
C SER A 147 14.72 3.18 6.05
N ASP A 148 15.35 3.17 7.23
CA ASP A 148 16.65 2.54 7.50
C ASP A 148 16.56 1.23 8.30
N ASP A 149 15.34 0.73 8.54
CA ASP A 149 15.03 -0.47 9.34
C ASP A 149 15.49 -0.43 10.81
N SER A 150 15.92 0.72 11.34
CA SER A 150 16.32 0.85 12.74
C SER A 150 15.15 0.90 13.72
N LEU A 151 13.96 1.31 13.25
CA LEU A 151 12.76 1.49 14.06
C LEU A 151 11.55 0.81 13.44
N LEU A 152 10.68 0.28 14.31
CA LEU A 152 9.38 -0.26 13.93
C LEU A 152 8.27 0.57 14.55
N LEU A 153 7.39 1.08 13.71
CA LEU A 153 6.10 1.64 14.11
C LEU A 153 5.11 0.49 14.24
N VAL A 154 4.37 0.46 15.34
CA VAL A 154 3.27 -0.47 15.57
C VAL A 154 2.04 0.33 15.99
N SER A 155 0.91 0.11 15.34
CA SER A 155 -0.38 0.66 15.74
C SER A 155 -1.25 -0.41 16.38
N GLY A 156 -2.01 -0.03 17.41
CA GLY A 156 -2.96 -0.92 18.06
C GLY A 156 -4.10 -0.18 18.73
N VAL A 157 -5.05 -0.95 19.27
CA VAL A 157 -6.23 -0.40 19.94
C VAL A 157 -5.98 -0.32 21.44
N PHE A 158 -5.81 0.90 21.93
CA PHE A 158 -5.72 1.21 23.34
C PHE A 158 -7.12 1.28 23.98
N VAL A 159 -7.25 0.66 25.15
CA VAL A 159 -8.46 0.73 25.98
C VAL A 159 -8.22 1.65 27.17
N GLY A 160 -8.88 2.79 27.15
CA GLY A 160 -8.79 3.80 28.20
C GLY A 160 -9.81 3.66 29.32
N PRO A 161 -9.75 4.57 30.30
CA PRO A 161 -10.75 4.67 31.35
C PRO A 161 -12.16 4.74 30.75
N HIS A 162 -13.14 4.15 31.45
CA HIS A 162 -14.55 4.09 31.01
C HIS A 162 -14.76 3.33 29.68
N ASN A 163 -13.90 2.37 29.34
CA ASN A 163 -13.96 1.58 28.10
C ASN A 163 -13.90 2.43 26.82
N SER A 164 -13.29 3.61 26.87
CA SER A 164 -13.07 4.39 25.66
C SER A 164 -11.96 3.73 24.82
N SER A 165 -12.24 3.37 23.57
CA SER A 165 -11.23 2.88 22.64
C SER A 165 -10.60 4.04 21.85
N SER A 166 -9.27 4.06 21.78
CA SER A 166 -8.51 4.90 20.84
C SER A 166 -7.38 4.11 20.22
N GLY A 167 -6.77 4.64 19.17
CA GLY A 167 -5.52 4.12 18.66
C GLY A 167 -4.35 4.58 19.52
N GLU A 168 -3.32 3.77 19.55
CA GLU A 168 -2.02 4.17 20.05
C GLU A 168 -0.95 3.61 19.11
N ILE A 169 0.05 4.43 18.83
CA ILE A 169 1.22 4.08 18.05
C ILE A 169 2.36 3.87 19.02
N ALA A 170 3.02 2.73 18.96
CA ALA A 170 4.25 2.42 19.66
C ALA A 170 5.43 2.45 18.68
N VAL A 171 6.56 3.01 19.09
CA VAL A 171 7.82 2.90 18.35
C VAL A 171 8.75 1.95 19.08
N ILE A 172 9.23 0.92 18.40
CA ILE A 172 10.12 -0.11 18.93
C ILE A 172 11.48 0.01 18.24
N SER A 173 12.56 -0.01 19.02
CA SER A 173 13.93 -0.09 18.48
C SER A 173 14.20 -1.50 17.95
N MET A 174 14.73 -1.61 16.74
CA MET A 174 15.09 -2.91 16.15
C MET A 174 16.45 -3.44 16.62
N GLU A 175 17.26 -2.61 17.28
CA GLU A 175 18.54 -3.04 17.84
C GLU A 175 18.36 -3.94 19.07
N ASN A 176 17.41 -3.60 19.94
CA ASN A 176 17.22 -4.26 21.23
C ASN A 176 15.77 -4.61 21.56
N PHE A 177 14.84 -4.40 20.62
CA PHE A 177 13.40 -4.63 20.76
C PHE A 177 12.75 -3.86 21.91
N THR A 178 13.30 -2.71 22.29
CA THR A 178 12.75 -1.88 23.36
C THR A 178 11.69 -0.93 22.83
N LEU A 179 10.62 -0.76 23.60
CA LEU A 179 9.62 0.28 23.36
C LEU A 179 10.22 1.65 23.68
N LEU A 180 10.34 2.52 22.69
CA LEU A 180 10.91 3.86 22.82
C LEU A 180 9.84 4.88 23.19
N SER A 181 8.78 4.98 22.39
CA SER A 181 7.74 6.00 22.54
C SER A 181 6.34 5.47 22.25
N ARG A 182 5.33 6.19 22.76
CA ARG A 182 3.91 5.94 22.48
C ARG A 182 3.18 7.24 22.17
N VAL A 183 2.35 7.22 21.12
CA VAL A 183 1.60 8.39 20.64
C VAL A 183 0.15 8.01 20.42
N ARG A 184 -0.78 8.82 20.96
CA ARG A 184 -2.22 8.61 20.75
C ARG A 184 -2.66 8.96 19.33
N ASN A 185 -3.56 8.11 18.81
CA ASN A 185 -4.15 8.24 17.49
C ASN A 185 -5.67 8.04 17.60
N LYS A 186 -6.49 8.90 17.00
CA LYS A 186 -7.95 8.79 17.11
C LYS A 186 -8.63 9.22 15.82
N PRO A 187 -9.45 8.35 15.18
CA PRO A 187 -9.79 6.97 15.55
C PRO A 187 -8.60 5.98 15.44
N TYR A 188 -8.79 4.74 15.89
CA TYR A 188 -7.71 3.74 15.94
C TYR A 188 -7.17 3.32 14.56
N ASP A 189 -8.00 3.46 13.53
CA ASP A 189 -7.72 3.06 12.15
C ASP A 189 -7.13 4.18 11.28
N VAL A 190 -6.64 5.25 11.91
CA VAL A 190 -5.68 6.16 11.27
C VAL A 190 -4.35 5.44 11.03
N PHE A 191 -4.03 4.45 11.88
CA PHE A 191 -2.78 3.67 11.98
C PHE A 191 -1.52 4.49 12.25
N GLY A 192 -1.31 5.58 11.51
CA GLY A 192 -0.09 6.36 11.48
C GLY A 192 0.91 5.81 10.46
N CYS A 193 1.89 6.64 10.08
CA CYS A 193 2.92 6.25 9.11
C CYS A 193 4.21 7.03 9.35
N TRP A 194 5.32 6.50 8.86
CA TRP A 194 6.58 7.23 8.82
C TRP A 194 6.54 8.37 7.79
N LEU A 195 7.09 9.53 8.15
CA LEU A 195 7.38 10.60 7.19
C LEU A 195 8.84 10.51 6.71
N ASN A 196 9.73 10.23 7.65
CA ASN A 196 11.16 10.06 7.46
C ASN A 196 11.70 9.06 8.51
N GLU A 197 13.02 8.95 8.63
CA GLU A 197 13.73 7.99 9.48
C GLU A 197 13.36 8.12 10.97
N THR A 198 13.00 9.33 11.41
CA THR A 198 12.87 9.68 12.84
C THR A 198 11.54 10.33 13.21
N ASN A 199 10.72 10.69 12.23
CA ASN A 199 9.44 11.36 12.43
C ASN A 199 8.29 10.56 11.85
N LEU A 200 7.21 10.48 12.62
CA LEU A 200 5.98 9.79 12.27
C LEU A 200 4.77 10.72 12.32
N ILE A 201 3.77 10.41 11.51
CA ILE A 201 2.50 11.13 11.45
C ILE A 201 1.46 10.37 12.26
N SER A 202 0.78 11.08 13.17
CA SER A 202 -0.41 10.60 13.86
C SER A 202 -1.62 11.50 13.57
N GLY A 203 -2.83 11.02 13.84
CA GLY A 203 -4.06 11.77 13.62
C GLY A 203 -4.92 11.86 14.87
N ASN A 204 -5.64 12.97 15.03
CA ASN A 204 -6.62 13.10 16.10
C ASN A 204 -7.88 13.80 15.62
N LEU A 205 -9.00 13.12 15.82
CA LEU A 205 -10.34 13.59 15.51
C LEU A 205 -10.91 14.42 16.65
N HIS A 206 -11.30 15.65 16.34
CA HIS A 206 -12.01 16.53 17.26
C HIS A 206 -13.44 16.73 16.74
N ARG A 207 -14.44 16.34 17.54
CA ARG A 207 -15.84 16.63 17.22
C ARG A 207 -16.13 18.10 17.48
N ILE A 208 -16.78 18.75 16.51
CA ILE A 208 -17.17 20.15 16.58
C ILE A 208 -18.69 20.24 16.84
N GLY A 209 -19.46 19.34 16.22
CA GLY A 209 -20.90 19.20 16.43
C GLY A 209 -21.33 17.73 16.44
N ARG A 210 -22.59 17.46 16.09
CA ARG A 210 -23.18 16.11 16.12
C ARG A 210 -22.64 15.24 14.99
N ILE A 211 -22.54 15.82 13.80
CA ILE A 211 -22.03 15.14 12.59
C ILE A 211 -20.84 15.88 11.96
N THR A 212 -20.41 17.00 12.55
CA THR A 212 -19.23 17.74 12.08
C THR A 212 -18.01 17.50 12.96
N SER A 213 -16.86 17.32 12.33
CA SER A 213 -15.60 17.10 13.03
C SER A 213 -14.42 17.68 12.26
N CYS A 214 -13.25 17.71 12.88
CA CYS A 214 -12.01 17.99 12.18
C CYS A 214 -10.92 16.99 12.57
N SER A 215 -10.18 16.54 11.57
CA SER A 215 -9.00 15.71 11.74
C SER A 215 -7.76 16.58 11.75
N VAL A 216 -7.00 16.47 12.83
CA VAL A 216 -5.70 17.14 12.98
C VAL A 216 -4.60 16.11 12.81
N LEU A 217 -3.72 16.34 11.84
CA LEU A 217 -2.56 15.49 11.57
C LEU A 217 -1.34 16.13 12.20
N TRP A 218 -0.56 15.30 12.89
CA TRP A 218 0.48 15.70 13.81
C TRP A 218 1.79 15.06 13.42
N LEU A 219 2.88 15.83 13.42
CA LEU A 219 4.24 15.33 13.26
C LEU A 219 4.86 15.09 14.64
N ASN A 220 5.34 13.87 14.87
CA ASN A 220 5.91 13.42 16.14
C ASN A 220 7.32 12.87 15.91
N ASN A 221 8.18 12.99 16.91
CA ASN A 221 9.52 12.40 16.91
C ASN A 221 9.49 10.99 17.55
N ALA A 222 10.25 10.06 16.99
CA ALA A 222 10.33 8.67 17.42
C ALA A 222 10.95 8.43 18.80
N PHE A 223 11.91 9.27 19.23
CA PHE A 223 12.77 9.03 20.41
C PHE A 223 12.23 9.63 21.72
N GLN A 224 10.92 9.86 21.82
CA GLN A 224 10.32 10.45 23.01
C GLN A 224 10.46 9.52 24.23
N GLY A 225 11.06 10.00 25.33
CA GLY A 225 11.19 9.23 26.56
C GLY A 225 9.83 8.83 27.12
N ILE A 226 9.72 7.55 27.56
CA ILE A 226 8.49 6.89 28.02
C ILE A 226 7.78 7.73 29.09
N GLU A 227 8.50 8.43 29.98
CA GLU A 227 7.92 9.21 31.10
C GLU A 227 7.11 10.46 30.69
N SER A 228 7.21 10.92 29.44
CA SER A 228 6.40 12.03 28.93
C SER A 228 5.03 11.59 28.39
N GLU A 229 4.50 10.48 28.93
CA GLU A 229 3.42 9.59 28.49
C GLU A 229 2.18 10.21 27.81
N ASN A 230 1.98 11.52 27.88
CA ASN A 230 0.75 12.18 27.46
C ASN A 230 0.94 13.48 26.64
N VAL A 231 2.17 13.93 26.35
CA VAL A 231 2.36 15.19 25.59
C VAL A 231 3.48 15.03 24.56
N ASN A 232 3.13 14.77 23.31
CA ASN A 232 4.11 14.75 22.23
C ASN A 232 4.68 16.17 22.03
N VAL A 233 5.95 16.26 21.61
CA VAL A 233 6.49 17.52 21.06
C VAL A 233 5.93 17.63 19.65
N VAL A 234 4.70 18.14 19.55
CA VAL A 234 3.93 18.08 18.31
C VAL A 234 4.04 19.36 17.51
N LYS A 235 4.44 19.21 16.25
CA LYS A 235 4.14 20.20 15.21
C LYS A 235 2.85 19.77 14.54
N ARG A 236 1.82 20.62 14.59
CA ARG A 236 0.61 20.42 13.79
C ARG A 236 0.98 20.52 12.31
N LEU A 237 0.75 19.45 11.57
CA LEU A 237 1.04 19.39 10.14
C LEU A 237 -0.13 19.96 9.34
N PHE A 238 -1.31 19.38 9.50
CA PHE A 238 -2.54 19.82 8.81
C PHE A 238 -3.75 19.74 9.72
N LYS A 239 -4.74 20.59 9.46
CA LYS A 239 -6.05 20.54 10.09
C LYS A 239 -7.13 20.55 9.01
N ILE A 240 -7.79 19.41 8.83
CA ILE A 240 -8.75 19.17 7.77
C ILE A 240 -10.15 19.07 8.39
N GLN A 241 -11.12 19.77 7.82
CA GLN A 241 -12.51 19.67 8.23
C GLN A 241 -13.14 18.41 7.62
N ASN A 242 -13.89 17.68 8.42
CA ASN A 242 -14.67 16.53 7.96
C ASN A 242 -16.15 16.88 7.96
N LEU A 243 -16.85 16.44 6.92
CA LEU A 243 -18.29 16.62 6.75
C LEU A 243 -19.01 15.30 7.00
N ASN A 244 -20.28 15.36 7.44
CA ASN A 244 -21.17 14.20 7.46
C ASN A 244 -20.60 12.97 8.20
N ALA A 245 -20.13 13.18 9.43
CA ALA A 245 -19.53 12.18 10.32
C ALA A 245 -18.25 11.49 9.78
N SER A 246 -17.70 11.98 8.67
CA SER A 246 -16.45 11.53 8.09
C SER A 246 -15.26 11.75 9.02
N THR A 247 -14.22 10.96 8.80
CA THR A 247 -12.95 11.03 9.52
C THR A 247 -11.82 10.63 8.58
N ILE A 248 -10.66 11.26 8.72
CA ILE A 248 -9.44 10.76 8.10
C ILE A 248 -9.07 9.40 8.69
N ARG A 249 -8.79 8.43 7.83
CA ARG A 249 -8.32 7.07 8.17
C ARG A 249 -7.18 6.67 7.21
N THR A 250 -6.48 5.58 7.52
CA THR A 250 -5.44 4.97 6.66
C THR A 250 -4.47 5.98 6.04
N VAL A 251 -3.62 6.59 6.89
CA VAL A 251 -2.66 7.61 6.44
C VAL A 251 -1.38 6.95 5.91
N MET A 252 -0.88 7.42 4.78
CA MET A 252 0.38 6.99 4.18
C MET A 252 1.12 8.15 3.49
N VAL A 253 2.43 8.00 3.30
CA VAL A 253 3.29 8.98 2.63
C VAL A 253 3.82 8.39 1.33
N ALA A 254 3.57 9.08 0.21
CA ALA A 254 4.15 8.77 -1.08
C ALA A 254 5.33 9.73 -1.36
N ASP A 255 6.52 9.16 -1.53
CA ASP A 255 7.72 9.89 -1.96
C ASP A 255 7.85 9.90 -3.48
N CYS A 256 7.58 11.05 -4.10
CA CYS A 256 7.57 11.20 -5.56
C CYS A 256 8.96 11.34 -6.16
N SER A 257 10.00 11.49 -5.35
CA SER A 257 11.38 11.45 -5.85
C SER A 257 11.77 10.07 -6.38
N ARG A 258 11.00 9.03 -6.02
CA ARG A 258 11.16 7.65 -6.53
C ARG A 258 10.56 7.42 -7.91
N TYR A 259 9.87 8.42 -8.48
CA TYR A 259 9.27 8.27 -9.80
C TYR A 259 10.34 7.99 -10.83
N ASP A 260 10.10 6.97 -11.65
CA ASP A 260 10.95 6.65 -12.79
C ASP A 260 12.41 6.27 -12.39
N SER A 261 12.67 5.92 -11.11
CA SER A 261 13.97 5.40 -10.64
C SER A 261 14.28 4.06 -11.32
N PRO A 262 15.28 3.99 -12.22
CA PRO A 262 15.58 2.77 -12.99
C PRO A 262 16.05 1.60 -12.12
N ASP A 263 16.69 1.91 -10.99
CA ASP A 263 17.32 0.95 -10.07
C ASP A 263 16.27 -0.01 -9.46
N LEU A 264 15.05 0.47 -9.21
CA LEU A 264 13.93 -0.35 -8.74
C LEU A 264 13.37 -1.32 -9.81
N LEU A 265 13.77 -1.16 -11.07
CA LEU A 265 13.37 -2.01 -12.20
C LEU A 265 14.46 -3.00 -12.64
N LEU A 266 15.74 -2.69 -12.42
CA LEU A 266 16.88 -3.40 -13.02
C LEU A 266 17.65 -4.30 -12.04
N ASP A 267 17.55 -4.08 -10.73
CA ASP A 267 18.47 -4.69 -9.76
C ASP A 267 18.31 -6.21 -9.54
N TYR A 268 17.30 -6.88 -10.09
CA TYR A 268 17.00 -8.27 -9.71
C TYR A 268 18.02 -9.31 -10.20
N GLU A 269 18.56 -9.17 -11.41
CA GLU A 269 19.59 -10.11 -11.89
C GLU A 269 20.91 -9.96 -11.13
N GLU A 270 21.24 -8.73 -10.72
CA GLU A 270 22.43 -8.42 -9.93
C GLU A 270 22.25 -8.74 -8.43
N GLN A 271 21.06 -8.51 -7.85
CA GLN A 271 20.73 -8.84 -6.45
C GLN A 271 20.60 -10.36 -6.21
N LEU A 272 20.11 -11.13 -7.19
CA LEU A 272 20.17 -12.60 -7.15
C LEU A 272 21.61 -13.14 -7.09
N ALA A 273 22.58 -12.39 -7.64
CA ALA A 273 24.00 -12.72 -7.54
C ALA A 273 24.61 -12.24 -6.21
N ALA A 274 24.12 -11.14 -5.64
CA ALA A 274 24.59 -10.55 -4.38
C ALA A 274 24.00 -11.21 -3.11
N SER A 275 22.92 -11.98 -3.21
CA SER A 275 22.23 -12.64 -2.08
C SER A 275 23.06 -13.75 -1.38
N SER A 276 24.37 -13.83 -1.62
CA SER A 276 25.28 -14.77 -0.95
C SER A 276 26.01 -14.19 0.27
N THR A 277 25.98 -12.88 0.51
CA THR A 277 26.66 -12.27 1.67
C THR A 277 26.08 -10.91 2.02
N CYS A 278 25.50 -10.77 3.21
CA CYS A 278 25.20 -9.46 3.81
C CYS A 278 26.53 -8.78 4.23
N PRO A 279 26.87 -7.57 3.76
CA PRO A 279 28.04 -6.84 4.26
C PRO A 279 27.71 -6.14 5.59
N ILE A 280 28.60 -6.33 6.56
CA ILE A 280 28.67 -5.61 7.83
C ILE A 280 29.19 -4.19 7.52
N PHE A 281 28.46 -3.15 7.94
CA PHE A 281 28.87 -1.75 7.76
C PHE A 281 29.90 -1.33 8.82
N ASP A 282 30.97 -0.72 8.33
CA ASP A 282 32.03 -0.06 9.11
C ASP A 282 31.80 1.46 9.06
N LEU A 283 31.88 2.12 10.22
CA LEU A 283 31.60 3.55 10.40
C LEU A 283 32.90 4.35 10.23
N GLY A 284 32.92 5.23 9.23
CA GLY A 284 34.02 6.17 8.98
C GLY A 284 33.52 7.60 8.87
N SER A 285 34.17 8.48 9.63
CA SER A 285 33.87 9.88 9.91
C SER A 285 34.12 10.86 8.74
N ASP A 286 33.71 12.11 8.99
CA ASP A 286 34.28 13.40 8.52
C ASP A 286 33.24 14.25 7.76
N SER A 287 33.18 15.58 7.82
CA SER A 287 33.65 16.64 8.71
C SER A 287 33.02 17.93 8.13
N GLU A 288 32.71 18.90 8.97
CA GLU A 288 31.99 20.14 8.65
C GLU A 288 32.84 21.12 7.82
N GLU A 289 32.23 21.83 6.86
CA GLU A 289 32.70 23.16 6.41
C GLU A 289 31.51 24.09 6.10
N GLU A 290 31.46 25.22 6.81
CA GLU A 290 30.61 26.39 6.57
C GLU A 290 31.14 27.23 5.41
N GLU A 291 30.28 27.75 4.53
CA GLU A 291 30.60 28.98 3.78
C GLU A 291 29.42 29.94 3.58
N ALA A 292 29.80 31.21 3.48
CA ALA A 292 29.09 32.44 3.74
C ALA A 292 28.01 32.90 2.73
N LYS A 293 27.05 33.68 3.26
CA LYS A 293 26.05 34.49 2.54
C LYS A 293 26.69 35.66 1.76
N PRO A 294 26.11 36.02 0.58
CA PRO A 294 26.10 37.39 0.11
C PRO A 294 24.68 37.99 -0.02
N LYS A 295 24.63 39.32 0.06
CA LYS A 295 23.49 40.21 0.26
C LYS A 295 22.70 40.49 -1.03
N LEU A 296 21.37 40.65 -0.88
CA LEU A 296 20.44 41.18 -1.88
C LEU A 296 20.55 42.71 -2.09
N PRO A 297 20.19 43.21 -3.28
CA PRO A 297 19.56 44.51 -3.47
C PRO A 297 18.09 44.39 -3.98
N PRO A 298 17.30 45.47 -3.89
CA PRO A 298 15.83 45.42 -3.80
C PRO A 298 15.10 45.47 -5.16
N GLU A 299 13.85 44.96 -5.16
CA GLU A 299 12.86 45.02 -6.24
C GLU A 299 12.26 46.42 -6.44
N PRO A 300 11.71 46.71 -7.64
CA PRO A 300 10.64 47.68 -7.81
C PRO A 300 9.29 47.04 -8.17
N ALA A 301 8.24 47.73 -7.72
CA ALA A 301 6.83 47.37 -7.72
C ALA A 301 6.19 47.15 -9.11
N VAL A 302 5.20 46.25 -9.16
CA VAL A 302 4.28 46.09 -10.29
C VAL A 302 2.83 46.24 -9.81
N GLN A 303 2.10 47.07 -10.54
CA GLN A 303 0.71 47.49 -10.32
C GLN A 303 -0.30 46.38 -10.66
N GLU A 304 -1.34 46.30 -9.83
CA GLU A 304 -2.56 45.51 -10.04
C GLU A 304 -3.46 46.10 -11.13
N LEU A 305 -4.11 45.23 -11.92
CA LEU A 305 -5.35 45.52 -12.64
C LEU A 305 -6.29 44.29 -12.57
N PRO A 306 -7.62 44.48 -12.58
CA PRO A 306 -8.57 43.58 -11.94
C PRO A 306 -9.24 42.55 -12.86
N ASP A 307 -9.77 41.53 -12.18
CA ASP A 307 -10.61 40.42 -12.64
C ASP A 307 -11.92 40.85 -13.33
N ALA A 308 -12.32 40.07 -14.34
CA ALA A 308 -13.63 40.08 -14.94
C ALA A 308 -14.41 38.79 -14.60
N GLY A 309 -15.30 38.92 -13.62
CA GLY A 309 -16.71 38.50 -13.64
C GLY A 309 -17.08 37.07 -14.07
N GLY A 310 -17.56 36.30 -13.09
CA GLY A 310 -18.47 35.17 -13.30
C GLY A 310 -19.12 34.70 -11.99
N VAL A 311 -20.36 35.11 -11.72
CA VAL A 311 -21.27 34.53 -10.71
C VAL A 311 -22.34 33.75 -11.50
N PRO A 312 -22.77 32.53 -11.10
CA PRO A 312 -23.98 32.42 -10.27
C PRO A 312 -24.16 31.12 -9.45
N ALA A 313 -24.11 31.23 -8.12
CA ALA A 313 -24.82 30.36 -7.14
C ALA A 313 -24.81 30.97 -5.71
N GLU A 314 -24.17 32.12 -5.54
CA GLU A 314 -23.62 32.61 -4.28
C GLU A 314 -24.63 33.29 -3.36
N HIS A 315 -25.72 33.83 -3.92
CA HIS A 315 -26.66 34.65 -3.14
C HIS A 315 -27.77 33.85 -2.45
N GLY A 316 -28.13 32.66 -2.93
CA GLY A 316 -29.29 31.92 -2.39
C GLY A 316 -29.07 31.36 -0.98
N LEU A 317 -27.87 30.83 -0.68
CA LEU A 317 -27.55 30.23 0.61
C LEU A 317 -27.26 31.28 1.69
N GLN A 318 -26.51 32.34 1.37
CA GLN A 318 -26.29 33.45 2.29
C GLN A 318 -27.59 34.17 2.63
N GLN A 319 -28.44 34.46 1.64
CA GLN A 319 -29.76 35.06 1.87
C GLN A 319 -30.65 34.16 2.73
N LEU A 320 -30.65 32.83 2.52
CA LEU A 320 -31.38 31.90 3.37
C LEU A 320 -30.95 32.00 4.84
N PHE A 321 -29.65 32.10 5.10
CA PHE A 321 -29.13 32.21 6.47
C PHE A 321 -29.40 33.58 7.09
N ASP A 322 -29.27 34.66 6.31
CA ASP A 322 -29.62 36.01 6.75
C ASP A 322 -31.12 36.08 7.09
N ASP A 323 -31.99 35.51 6.26
CA ASP A 323 -33.43 35.44 6.49
C ASP A 323 -33.81 34.57 7.72
N ILE A 324 -33.05 33.50 7.99
CA ILE A 324 -33.21 32.68 9.22
C ILE A 324 -32.76 33.47 10.46
N MET A 325 -31.61 34.15 10.39
CA MET A 325 -31.04 34.95 11.49
C MET A 325 -31.89 36.18 11.81
N GLU A 326 -32.52 36.77 10.79
CA GLU A 326 -33.45 37.89 10.93
C GLU A 326 -34.88 37.44 11.27
N GLY A 327 -35.11 36.13 11.47
CA GLY A 327 -36.39 35.56 11.91
C GLY A 327 -37.51 35.62 10.86
N ARG A 328 -37.16 35.81 9.58
CA ARG A 328 -38.11 35.92 8.47
C ARG A 328 -38.59 34.55 7.96
N VAL A 329 -37.82 33.49 8.20
CA VAL A 329 -38.12 32.10 7.80
C VAL A 329 -37.80 31.15 8.95
N GLY A 330 -38.73 30.24 9.30
CA GLY A 330 -38.44 29.11 10.20
C GLY A 330 -37.77 27.96 9.44
N PRO A 331 -36.78 27.24 10.01
CA PRO A 331 -36.06 26.21 9.27
C PRO A 331 -37.02 25.06 8.92
N ALA A 332 -37.27 24.85 7.63
CA ALA A 332 -37.97 23.66 7.11
C ALA A 332 -37.05 22.42 7.05
N MET A 333 -35.84 22.53 7.58
CA MET A 333 -34.78 21.51 7.56
C MET A 333 -34.57 20.91 8.94
N THR A 334 -34.08 19.68 8.97
CA THR A 334 -33.63 19.02 10.20
C THR A 334 -32.37 19.72 10.74
N GLU A 335 -32.15 19.61 12.05
CA GLU A 335 -30.98 20.18 12.74
C GLU A 335 -29.65 19.68 12.15
N THR A 336 -29.61 18.41 11.75
CA THR A 336 -28.45 17.78 11.10
C THR A 336 -28.17 18.37 9.73
N GLU A 337 -29.19 18.57 8.89
CA GLU A 337 -28.99 19.18 7.57
C GLU A 337 -28.54 20.65 7.70
N LEU A 338 -29.05 21.37 8.71
CA LEU A 338 -28.60 22.73 9.01
C LEU A 338 -27.14 22.73 9.46
N GLU A 339 -26.75 21.82 10.34
CA GLU A 339 -25.36 21.65 10.79
C GLU A 339 -24.41 21.39 9.61
N THR A 340 -24.79 20.49 8.69
CA THR A 340 -24.00 20.21 7.48
C THR A 340 -23.86 21.45 6.60
N LYS A 341 -24.94 22.20 6.33
CA LYS A 341 -24.86 23.43 5.53
C LYS A 341 -23.99 24.50 6.17
N VAL A 342 -24.05 24.64 7.50
CA VAL A 342 -23.15 25.53 8.24
C VAL A 342 -21.70 25.08 8.07
N ALA A 343 -21.43 23.79 8.21
CA ALA A 343 -20.09 23.23 8.03
C ALA A 343 -19.53 23.48 6.63
N GLU A 344 -20.34 23.32 5.58
CA GLU A 344 -19.97 23.64 4.20
C GLU A 344 -19.61 25.12 4.02
N LEU A 345 -20.37 26.02 4.65
CA LEU A 345 -20.03 27.45 4.65
C LEU A 345 -18.72 27.74 5.39
N PHE A 346 -18.44 27.03 6.49
CA PHE A 346 -17.15 27.13 7.18
C PHE A 346 -16.00 26.62 6.31
N VAL A 347 -16.17 25.50 5.60
CA VAL A 347 -15.18 25.03 4.62
C VAL A 347 -14.94 26.12 3.60
N ARG A 348 -16.01 26.69 3.02
CA ARG A 348 -15.90 27.69 1.96
C ARG A 348 -15.20 28.98 2.41
N ASN A 349 -15.47 29.45 3.63
CA ASN A 349 -15.03 30.77 4.08
C ASN A 349 -13.76 30.75 4.96
N ARG A 350 -13.39 29.60 5.55
CA ARG A 350 -12.26 29.48 6.51
C ARG A 350 -11.21 28.44 6.12
N THR A 351 -11.31 27.86 4.93
CA THR A 351 -10.27 26.99 4.38
C THR A 351 -9.27 27.83 3.60
N LYS A 352 -8.00 27.72 3.96
CA LYS A 352 -6.91 28.37 3.22
C LYS A 352 -6.89 27.83 1.78
N PRO A 353 -6.73 28.68 0.76
CA PRO A 353 -6.55 28.20 -0.61
C PRO A 353 -5.34 27.26 -0.69
N PRO A 354 -5.34 26.30 -1.64
CA PRO A 354 -4.18 25.43 -1.83
C PRO A 354 -2.97 26.31 -2.11
N GLU A 355 -1.83 25.96 -1.51
CA GLU A 355 -0.63 26.79 -1.65
C GLU A 355 -0.25 26.83 -3.13
N PRO A 356 -0.02 28.03 -3.70
CA PRO A 356 0.24 28.17 -5.12
C PRO A 356 1.39 27.25 -5.50
N ASN A 357 1.32 26.65 -6.69
CA ASN A 357 2.45 25.97 -7.28
C ASN A 357 3.58 26.98 -7.42
N LEU A 358 4.41 27.11 -6.38
CA LEU A 358 5.77 27.58 -6.53
C LEU A 358 6.33 26.70 -7.64
N LEU A 359 6.68 27.35 -8.76
CA LEU A 359 7.25 26.70 -9.93
C LEU A 359 8.25 25.63 -9.48
N PRO A 360 8.37 24.50 -10.20
CA PRO A 360 9.43 23.54 -9.94
C PRO A 360 10.77 24.20 -10.27
N MET A 361 11.26 25.01 -9.34
CA MET A 361 12.66 25.39 -9.28
C MET A 361 13.33 24.15 -8.73
N ASP A 362 14.01 23.47 -9.65
CA ASP A 362 14.75 22.21 -9.52
C ASP A 362 13.92 20.95 -9.76
N SER A 363 14.30 20.25 -10.83
CA SER A 363 13.97 18.85 -11.16
C SER A 363 14.40 17.84 -10.07
N ASN A 364 14.86 18.33 -8.92
CA ASN A 364 15.36 17.58 -7.77
C ASN A 364 14.51 17.79 -6.51
N SER A 365 13.36 18.49 -6.60
CA SER A 365 12.52 18.75 -5.42
C SER A 365 11.87 17.45 -4.91
N LYS A 366 12.24 17.05 -3.68
CA LYS A 366 11.71 15.88 -2.96
C LYS A 366 10.24 16.10 -2.60
N THR A 367 9.35 15.94 -3.57
CA THR A 367 7.92 16.10 -3.35
C THR A 367 7.40 14.86 -2.63
N LYS A 368 6.84 15.04 -1.42
CA LYS A 368 6.10 13.98 -0.72
C LYS A 368 4.62 14.34 -0.67
N TYR A 369 3.76 13.37 -0.96
CA TYR A 369 2.32 13.49 -0.75
C TYR A 369 1.90 12.70 0.50
N LEU A 370 1.07 13.33 1.31
CA LEU A 370 0.25 12.69 2.31
C LEU A 370 -1.03 12.20 1.63
N ILE A 371 -1.29 10.91 1.72
CA ILE A 371 -2.46 10.25 1.16
C ILE A 371 -3.23 9.62 2.30
N PHE A 372 -4.54 9.78 2.31
CA PHE A 372 -5.40 9.21 3.34
C PHE A 372 -6.80 8.97 2.83
N THR A 373 -7.52 8.05 3.46
CA THR A 373 -8.94 7.86 3.17
C THR A 373 -9.77 8.87 3.95
N THR A 374 -10.84 9.34 3.31
CA THR A 374 -11.77 10.32 3.84
C THR A 374 -13.13 10.12 3.18
N GLY A 375 -14.05 11.05 3.39
CA GLY A 375 -15.37 11.06 2.77
C GLY A 375 -16.05 12.40 3.03
N CYS A 376 -17.11 12.65 2.28
CA CYS A 376 -17.99 13.81 2.50
C CYS A 376 -19.48 13.46 2.58
N LEU A 377 -19.88 12.23 2.22
CA LEU A 377 -21.28 11.81 2.20
C LEU A 377 -21.70 10.98 3.42
N THR A 378 -20.80 10.17 3.96
CA THR A 378 -21.04 9.21 5.06
C THR A 378 -19.77 9.03 5.89
N TYR A 379 -19.90 8.39 7.07
CA TYR A 379 -18.76 8.08 7.94
C TYR A 379 -17.80 7.04 7.34
N SER A 380 -18.28 6.21 6.41
CA SER A 380 -17.46 5.21 5.73
C SER A 380 -16.59 5.87 4.65
N PRO A 381 -15.27 5.58 4.62
CA PRO A 381 -14.37 6.20 3.66
C PRO A 381 -14.69 5.80 2.23
N HIS A 382 -14.85 6.80 1.35
CA HIS A 382 -15.14 6.62 -0.08
C HIS A 382 -14.35 7.59 -0.97
N GLN A 383 -13.59 8.48 -0.35
CA GLN A 383 -12.73 9.43 -1.02
C GLN A 383 -11.28 9.24 -0.56
N ILE A 384 -10.36 9.62 -1.43
CA ILE A 384 -8.93 9.67 -1.14
C ILE A 384 -8.52 11.13 -1.15
N GLY A 385 -8.07 11.63 0.00
CA GLY A 385 -7.50 12.95 0.14
C GLY A 385 -6.01 12.92 -0.13
N ILE A 386 -5.52 13.86 -0.94
CA ILE A 386 -4.09 14.03 -1.25
C ILE A 386 -3.66 15.43 -0.89
N LYS A 387 -2.59 15.53 -0.09
CA LYS A 387 -1.98 16.79 0.33
C LYS A 387 -0.47 16.75 0.18
N ARG A 388 0.13 17.74 -0.46
CA ARG A 388 1.58 17.92 -0.59
C ARG A 388 2.16 18.34 0.75
N ILE A 389 3.23 17.65 1.17
CA ILE A 389 4.03 18.03 2.33
C ILE A 389 5.22 18.84 1.81
N LEU A 390 5.33 20.10 2.23
CA LEU A 390 6.45 20.94 1.83
C LEU A 390 7.70 20.66 2.67
N PRO A 391 8.92 20.85 2.13
CA PRO A 391 10.16 20.57 2.85
C PRO A 391 10.25 21.23 4.24
N HIS A 392 9.79 22.48 4.39
CA HIS A 392 9.78 23.19 5.67
C HIS A 392 8.75 22.64 6.68
N GLN A 393 7.78 21.85 6.23
CA GLN A 393 6.79 21.17 7.06
C GLN A 393 7.30 19.81 7.57
N MET A 394 8.33 19.24 6.94
CA MET A 394 8.87 17.90 7.27
C MET A 394 9.76 17.86 8.50
N THR A 395 10.10 19.03 9.07
CA THR A 395 10.96 19.14 10.26
C THR A 395 10.12 19.57 11.45
N THR A 396 10.48 19.09 12.64
CA THR A 396 9.92 19.56 13.91
C THR A 396 10.52 20.90 14.35
N ALA A 397 11.59 21.37 13.69
CA ALA A 397 12.19 22.67 13.92
C ALA A 397 11.37 23.81 13.27
N GLY A 398 11.48 25.01 13.86
CA GLY A 398 10.68 26.18 13.50
C GLY A 398 9.54 26.43 14.48
N PRO A 399 8.83 27.57 14.36
CA PRO A 399 7.72 27.89 15.25
C PRO A 399 6.69 26.77 15.22
N VAL A 400 6.19 26.37 16.40
CA VAL A 400 5.01 25.51 16.50
C VAL A 400 3.91 26.22 15.73
N LEU A 401 3.54 25.69 14.56
CA LEU A 401 2.65 26.33 13.59
C LEU A 401 1.30 26.69 14.24
N GLY A 402 1.25 27.90 14.81
CA GLY A 402 0.22 28.36 15.73
C GLY A 402 0.39 29.83 16.14
N GLU A 403 1.60 30.41 16.11
CA GLU A 403 1.79 31.84 16.43
C GLU A 403 1.54 32.80 15.25
N GLU A 404 1.54 32.33 13.99
CA GLU A 404 1.36 33.19 12.80
C GLU A 404 0.05 32.95 12.01
N ARG A 405 -0.90 32.15 12.51
CA ARG A 405 -2.20 31.99 11.82
C ARG A 405 -3.21 33.00 12.38
N ARG A 406 -3.66 33.94 11.53
CA ARG A 406 -4.77 34.84 11.81
C ARG A 406 -6.04 34.04 12.13
N SER A 407 -6.95 34.62 12.91
CA SER A 407 -8.19 33.98 13.40
C SER A 407 -9.23 33.64 12.31
N ASP A 408 -8.97 34.03 11.06
CA ASP A 408 -9.81 33.86 9.87
C ASP A 408 -9.53 32.55 9.10
N GLU A 409 -8.29 32.04 9.07
CA GLU A 409 -7.90 30.80 8.35
C GLU A 409 -7.74 29.60 9.31
N PHE A 410 -8.77 28.75 9.40
CA PHE A 410 -8.85 27.69 10.41
C PHE A 410 -8.57 26.28 9.89
N PHE A 411 -8.76 26.02 8.60
CA PHE A 411 -8.58 24.71 7.96
C PHE A 411 -7.62 24.76 6.76
N ASP A 412 -6.91 23.65 6.52
CA ASP A 412 -6.03 23.45 5.38
C ASP A 412 -6.82 22.75 4.24
N SER A 413 -6.74 23.27 3.02
CA SER A 413 -7.36 22.66 1.82
C SER A 413 -6.63 21.41 1.36
N LEU A 414 -7.32 20.51 0.68
CA LEU A 414 -6.71 19.38 -0.02
C LEU A 414 -6.27 19.80 -1.41
N ASP A 415 -5.16 19.23 -1.90
CA ASP A 415 -4.65 19.55 -3.24
C ASP A 415 -5.40 18.73 -4.30
N HIS A 416 -5.74 17.47 -3.98
CA HIS A 416 -6.61 16.63 -4.79
C HIS A 416 -7.52 15.77 -3.92
N VAL A 417 -8.70 15.46 -4.45
CA VAL A 417 -9.64 14.49 -3.88
C VAL A 417 -10.10 13.56 -5.00
N ILE A 418 -9.98 12.26 -4.78
CA ILE A 418 -10.44 11.22 -5.71
C ILE A 418 -11.64 10.54 -5.08
N ASP A 419 -12.80 10.57 -5.75
CA ASP A 419 -13.99 9.85 -5.31
C ASP A 419 -14.04 8.47 -5.98
N ILE A 420 -14.11 7.42 -5.16
CA ILE A 420 -14.12 6.03 -5.60
C ILE A 420 -15.55 5.53 -5.81
N HIS A 421 -16.56 6.23 -5.28
CA HIS A 421 -17.96 5.80 -5.30
C HIS A 421 -18.16 4.39 -4.71
N GLY A 422 -17.50 4.13 -3.59
CA GLY A 422 -17.51 2.85 -2.91
C GLY A 422 -16.73 2.90 -1.60
N HIS A 423 -16.95 1.91 -0.73
CA HIS A 423 -16.25 1.83 0.54
C HIS A 423 -14.80 1.38 0.30
N ILE A 424 -13.83 2.22 0.66
CA ILE A 424 -12.40 1.92 0.57
C ILE A 424 -12.00 1.04 1.74
N ILE A 425 -11.45 -0.14 1.44
CA ILE A 425 -11.06 -1.15 2.46
C ILE A 425 -9.56 -1.43 2.49
N GLY A 426 -8.79 -0.91 1.54
CA GLY A 426 -7.35 -1.13 1.49
C GLY A 426 -6.67 -0.21 0.48
N MET A 427 -5.45 0.20 0.78
CA MET A 427 -4.61 0.99 -0.12
C MET A 427 -3.16 0.51 -0.03
N GLY A 428 -2.44 0.59 -1.14
CA GLY A 428 -1.01 0.27 -1.22
C GLY A 428 -0.33 1.04 -2.36
N LEU A 429 0.95 1.33 -2.20
CA LEU A 429 1.75 2.04 -3.21
C LEU A 429 2.58 1.04 -4.00
N SER A 430 2.80 1.31 -5.28
CA SER A 430 3.88 0.63 -6.02
C SER A 430 5.26 0.97 -5.42
N PRO A 431 6.30 0.14 -5.61
CA PRO A 431 7.62 0.37 -5.00
C PRO A 431 8.26 1.74 -5.35
N ASP A 432 7.99 2.24 -6.56
CA ASP A 432 8.40 3.55 -7.07
C ASP A 432 7.46 4.70 -6.62
N HIS A 433 6.44 4.39 -5.82
CA HIS A 433 5.36 5.27 -5.38
C HIS A 433 4.60 5.98 -6.50
N ARG A 434 4.75 5.54 -7.76
CA ARG A 434 4.08 6.17 -8.90
C ARG A 434 2.59 5.85 -8.95
N TYR A 435 2.22 4.62 -8.59
CA TYR A 435 0.86 4.15 -8.65
C TYR A 435 0.30 3.88 -7.26
N LEU A 436 -0.92 4.34 -7.02
CA LEU A 436 -1.73 4.02 -5.85
C LEU A 436 -2.75 2.95 -6.23
N TYR A 437 -2.71 1.84 -5.51
CA TYR A 437 -3.64 0.73 -5.63
C TYR A 437 -4.67 0.80 -4.51
N VAL A 438 -5.95 0.65 -4.84
CA VAL A 438 -7.05 0.88 -3.90
C VAL A 438 -8.08 -0.23 -4.02
N ASN A 439 -8.29 -0.98 -2.95
CA ASN A 439 -9.41 -1.89 -2.82
C ASN A 439 -10.66 -1.13 -2.42
N SER A 440 -11.72 -1.27 -3.21
CA SER A 440 -13.01 -0.67 -2.95
C SER A 440 -14.16 -1.67 -3.12
N ARG A 441 -15.25 -1.45 -2.38
CA ARG A 441 -16.52 -2.14 -2.57
C ARG A 441 -17.54 -1.12 -3.03
N ALA A 442 -17.87 -1.16 -4.32
CA ALA A 442 -18.76 -0.19 -4.94
C ALA A 442 -20.16 -0.23 -4.30
N TRP A 443 -20.79 0.94 -4.19
CA TRP A 443 -22.22 1.06 -3.88
C TRP A 443 -23.02 1.41 -5.15
N PRO A 444 -24.36 1.29 -5.16
CA PRO A 444 -25.16 1.60 -6.35
C PRO A 444 -24.95 3.03 -6.87
N ARG A 445 -24.87 3.20 -8.20
CA ARG A 445 -24.62 4.51 -8.85
C ARG A 445 -25.67 5.56 -8.55
N ASP A 446 -26.93 5.14 -8.47
CA ASP A 446 -28.07 6.03 -8.25
C ASP A 446 -28.48 6.12 -6.77
N CYS A 447 -27.61 5.70 -5.85
CA CYS A 447 -27.90 5.74 -4.42
C CYS A 447 -27.82 7.19 -3.90
N VAL A 448 -28.91 7.66 -3.28
CA VAL A 448 -28.94 8.94 -2.58
C VAL A 448 -28.74 8.66 -1.09
N ILE A 449 -27.64 9.17 -0.54
CA ILE A 449 -27.34 9.05 0.89
C ILE A 449 -28.11 10.15 1.63
N SER A 450 -29.19 9.78 2.31
CA SER A 450 -30.02 10.71 3.09
C SER A 450 -29.54 10.89 4.54
N ASP A 451 -28.92 9.84 5.12
CA ASP A 451 -28.39 9.86 6.48
C ASP A 451 -26.92 9.44 6.45
N PRO A 452 -25.97 10.33 6.79
CA PRO A 452 -24.56 10.00 6.85
C PRO A 452 -24.20 8.84 7.78
N MET A 453 -25.04 8.56 8.78
CA MET A 453 -24.87 7.47 9.74
C MET A 453 -25.35 6.10 9.21
N GLN A 454 -26.02 6.08 8.05
CA GLN A 454 -26.50 4.86 7.40
C GLN A 454 -25.83 4.75 6.03
N PRO A 455 -24.63 4.13 5.96
CA PRO A 455 -23.89 4.01 4.71
C PRO A 455 -24.70 3.19 3.71
N PRO A 456 -24.54 3.43 2.41
CA PRO A 456 -25.28 2.70 1.39
C PRO A 456 -24.87 1.21 1.38
N PRO A 457 -25.71 0.33 0.82
CA PRO A 457 -25.32 -1.06 0.60
C PRO A 457 -24.11 -1.14 -0.33
N ILE A 458 -23.21 -2.08 -0.06
CA ILE A 458 -21.96 -2.27 -0.79
C ILE A 458 -21.90 -3.65 -1.45
N ALA A 459 -21.23 -3.74 -2.59
CA ALA A 459 -21.03 -5.01 -3.31
C ALA A 459 -20.18 -5.99 -2.50
N GLU A 460 -20.35 -7.30 -2.71
CA GLU A 460 -19.42 -8.31 -2.17
C GLU A 460 -18.11 -8.39 -2.97
N GLU A 461 -18.15 -8.03 -4.25
CA GLU A 461 -16.96 -7.97 -5.10
C GLU A 461 -16.07 -6.79 -4.70
N ILE A 462 -14.76 -7.03 -4.67
CA ILE A 462 -13.77 -5.98 -4.44
C ILE A 462 -13.18 -5.57 -5.80
N ASP A 463 -13.23 -4.26 -6.04
CA ASP A 463 -12.58 -3.59 -7.15
C ASP A 463 -11.22 -3.05 -6.71
N LEU A 464 -10.14 -3.54 -7.32
CA LEU A 464 -8.79 -3.03 -7.11
C LEU A 464 -8.47 -1.99 -8.20
N HIS A 465 -8.64 -0.71 -7.86
CA HIS A 465 -8.37 0.45 -8.71
C HIS A 465 -6.90 0.81 -8.75
N VAL A 466 -6.46 1.45 -9.84
CA VAL A 466 -5.07 1.89 -10.02
C VAL A 466 -5.03 3.35 -10.47
N PHE A 467 -4.50 4.22 -9.61
CA PHE A 467 -4.33 5.65 -9.88
C PHE A 467 -2.86 5.98 -10.12
N ASP A 468 -2.57 6.78 -11.13
CA ASP A 468 -1.24 7.36 -11.34
C ASP A 468 -1.16 8.66 -10.57
N LEU A 469 -0.27 8.71 -9.56
CA LEU A 469 -0.07 9.88 -8.71
C LEU A 469 0.65 11.03 -9.44
N LYS A 470 1.23 10.77 -10.63
CA LYS A 470 1.78 11.83 -11.48
C LYS A 470 0.69 12.61 -12.21
N THR A 471 -0.36 11.90 -12.66
CA THR A 471 -1.48 12.50 -13.42
C THR A 471 -2.76 12.70 -12.60
N MET A 472 -2.81 12.14 -11.39
CA MET A 472 -3.97 12.10 -10.49
C MET A 472 -5.21 11.48 -11.14
N LYS A 473 -5.02 10.48 -12.01
CA LYS A 473 -6.09 9.83 -12.77
C LYS A 473 -6.04 8.32 -12.64
N GLU A 474 -7.21 7.69 -12.74
CA GLU A 474 -7.32 6.24 -12.87
C GLU A 474 -6.75 5.78 -14.22
N VAL A 475 -5.83 4.83 -14.20
CA VAL A 475 -5.08 4.39 -15.40
C VAL A 475 -5.65 3.12 -15.99
N LYS A 476 -6.22 2.24 -15.15
CA LYS A 476 -6.60 0.89 -15.55
C LYS A 476 -7.99 0.54 -15.07
N ARG A 477 -8.62 -0.41 -15.77
CA ARG A 477 -9.84 -1.07 -15.31
C ARG A 477 -9.55 -1.81 -14.01
N ALA A 478 -10.45 -1.70 -13.04
CA ALA A 478 -10.35 -2.37 -11.76
C ALA A 478 -10.06 -3.88 -11.92
N LEU A 479 -9.06 -4.35 -11.17
CA LEU A 479 -8.72 -5.76 -11.04
C LEU A 479 -9.78 -6.43 -10.16
N ARG A 480 -10.38 -7.51 -10.66
CA ARG A 480 -11.47 -8.24 -9.98
C ARG A 480 -11.13 -9.70 -9.86
N ALA A 481 -11.37 -10.27 -8.68
CA ALA A 481 -11.43 -11.72 -8.43
C ALA A 481 -11.88 -12.00 -6.99
N HIS A 482 -11.48 -11.14 -6.07
CA HIS A 482 -11.61 -11.32 -4.63
C HIS A 482 -12.88 -10.69 -4.07
N ARG A 483 -13.33 -11.18 -2.91
CA ARG A 483 -14.61 -10.81 -2.29
C ARG A 483 -14.46 -10.54 -0.80
N ALA A 484 -15.37 -9.71 -0.30
CA ALA A 484 -15.57 -9.42 1.11
C ALA A 484 -17.07 -9.48 1.47
N TYR A 485 -17.37 -9.87 2.70
CA TYR A 485 -18.72 -10.13 3.20
C TYR A 485 -19.07 -9.27 4.42
N THR A 486 -18.09 -8.62 5.06
CA THR A 486 -18.34 -7.67 6.15
C THR A 486 -19.42 -6.65 5.74
N PRO A 487 -20.42 -6.35 6.58
CA PRO A 487 -21.45 -5.38 6.23
C PRO A 487 -20.88 -3.96 6.11
N ASN A 488 -21.61 -3.09 5.42
CA ASN A 488 -21.29 -1.66 5.27
C ASN A 488 -21.23 -0.88 6.60
N GLU A 489 -21.85 -1.41 7.66
CA GLU A 489 -21.87 -0.79 8.98
C GLU A 489 -20.57 -1.03 9.78
N GLU A 490 -19.82 -2.07 9.42
CA GLU A 490 -18.60 -2.47 10.11
C GLU A 490 -17.34 -2.00 9.38
N CYS A 491 -16.28 -1.80 10.16
CA CYS A 491 -14.98 -1.41 9.65
C CYS A 491 -14.10 -2.66 9.48
N PHE A 492 -13.64 -2.89 8.25
CA PHE A 492 -12.79 -4.02 7.90
C PHE A 492 -11.74 -3.59 6.89
N PHE A 493 -10.53 -4.14 7.02
CA PHE A 493 -9.38 -3.77 6.21
C PHE A 493 -8.80 -5.01 5.53
N ILE A 494 -8.46 -4.86 4.25
CA ILE A 494 -7.63 -5.82 3.52
C ILE A 494 -6.37 -5.08 3.08
N PHE A 495 -5.26 -5.41 3.70
CA PHE A 495 -3.97 -4.85 3.34
C PHE A 495 -3.43 -5.54 2.09
N LEU A 496 -3.26 -4.74 1.04
CA LEU A 496 -2.70 -5.16 -0.25
C LEU A 496 -1.25 -4.70 -0.34
N ASP A 497 -0.47 -5.38 -1.18
CA ASP A 497 0.92 -4.99 -1.42
C ASP A 497 1.30 -5.17 -2.90
N VAL A 498 2.30 -4.42 -3.33
CA VAL A 498 2.68 -4.26 -4.73
C VAL A 498 4.18 -4.46 -4.87
N SER A 499 4.56 -5.48 -5.66
CA SER A 499 5.94 -5.68 -6.11
C SER A 499 6.12 -5.10 -7.52
N ARG A 500 7.31 -5.26 -8.11
CA ARG A 500 7.62 -4.74 -9.45
C ARG A 500 6.66 -5.25 -10.53
N ASP A 501 6.42 -6.55 -10.62
CA ASP A 501 5.57 -7.12 -11.68
C ASP A 501 4.18 -7.55 -11.18
N PHE A 502 4.01 -7.68 -9.85
CA PHE A 502 2.77 -8.22 -9.28
C PHE A 502 2.12 -7.27 -8.27
N VAL A 503 0.81 -7.35 -8.18
CA VAL A 503 0.03 -6.83 -7.04
C VAL A 503 -0.68 -8.00 -6.38
N ALA A 504 -0.78 -7.98 -5.05
CA ALA A 504 -1.47 -9.00 -4.30
C ALA A 504 -2.44 -8.38 -3.30
N SER A 505 -3.50 -9.12 -3.00
CA SER A 505 -4.48 -8.72 -1.99
C SER A 505 -5.11 -9.94 -1.32
N GLY A 506 -5.53 -9.77 -0.07
CA GLY A 506 -6.33 -10.74 0.67
C GLY A 506 -7.81 -10.70 0.29
N ALA A 507 -8.62 -11.53 0.93
CA ALA A 507 -10.06 -11.64 0.71
C ALA A 507 -10.74 -12.35 1.89
N GLU A 508 -12.01 -12.04 2.12
CA GLU A 508 -12.83 -12.80 3.07
C GLU A 508 -13.34 -14.13 2.50
N ASP A 509 -13.12 -14.37 1.20
CA ASP A 509 -13.39 -15.67 0.57
C ASP A 509 -12.34 -16.75 0.90
N ARG A 510 -11.45 -16.48 1.86
CA ARG A 510 -10.37 -17.35 2.37
C ARG A 510 -9.20 -17.55 1.42
N HIS A 511 -8.97 -16.59 0.53
CA HIS A 511 -7.85 -16.63 -0.39
C HIS A 511 -7.09 -15.31 -0.46
N GLY A 512 -5.78 -15.41 -0.67
CA GLY A 512 -5.00 -14.35 -1.27
C GLY A 512 -5.05 -14.45 -2.80
N TYR A 513 -4.89 -13.34 -3.49
CA TYR A 513 -4.89 -13.28 -4.94
C TYR A 513 -3.66 -12.51 -5.42
N ILE A 514 -3.11 -12.94 -6.56
CA ILE A 514 -1.98 -12.28 -7.21
C ILE A 514 -2.39 -11.93 -8.64
N TRP A 515 -2.14 -10.69 -9.04
CA TRP A 515 -2.34 -10.21 -10.40
C TRP A 515 -1.05 -9.73 -11.03
N ASP A 516 -0.95 -9.86 -12.36
CA ASP A 516 0.10 -9.20 -13.14
C ASP A 516 -0.21 -7.72 -13.32
N ARG A 517 0.78 -6.85 -13.05
CA ARG A 517 0.64 -5.40 -13.16
C ARG A 517 0.54 -4.90 -14.60
N HIS A 518 1.08 -5.61 -15.59
CA HIS A 518 1.09 -5.18 -16.99
C HIS A 518 -0.18 -5.64 -17.72
N TYR A 519 -0.43 -6.95 -17.74
CA TYR A 519 -1.57 -7.59 -18.43
C TYR A 519 -2.89 -7.50 -17.67
N ASN A 520 -2.87 -7.12 -16.38
CA ASN A 520 -4.06 -6.90 -15.58
C ASN A 520 -4.92 -8.18 -15.42
N ILE A 521 -4.26 -9.32 -15.22
CA ILE A 521 -4.88 -10.65 -15.10
C ILE A 521 -4.61 -11.26 -13.73
N CYS A 522 -5.57 -12.04 -13.23
CA CYS A 522 -5.37 -12.84 -12.02
C CYS A 522 -4.53 -14.08 -12.36
N LEU A 523 -3.38 -14.21 -11.71
CA LEU A 523 -2.41 -15.27 -11.96
C LEU A 523 -2.52 -16.42 -10.95
N ALA A 524 -2.80 -16.12 -9.68
CA ALA A 524 -2.85 -17.13 -8.63
C ALA A 524 -3.89 -16.84 -7.56
N LYS A 525 -4.32 -17.92 -6.90
CA LYS A 525 -5.23 -17.95 -5.78
C LYS A 525 -4.59 -18.76 -4.65
N LEU A 526 -4.38 -18.15 -3.49
CA LEU A 526 -3.59 -18.66 -2.38
C LEU A 526 -4.52 -19.06 -1.24
N GLN A 527 -4.71 -20.36 -1.00
CA GLN A 527 -5.70 -20.87 -0.05
C GLN A 527 -5.27 -20.68 1.42
N HIS A 528 -6.20 -20.19 2.23
CA HIS A 528 -6.18 -20.22 3.69
C HIS A 528 -7.44 -20.90 4.24
N ASP A 529 -7.46 -21.21 5.54
CA ASP A 529 -8.63 -21.82 6.19
C ASP A 529 -9.66 -20.78 6.64
N ASN A 530 -9.29 -19.50 6.65
CA ASN A 530 -10.14 -18.36 6.97
C ASN A 530 -9.73 -17.10 6.18
N VAL A 531 -10.36 -15.95 6.46
CA VAL A 531 -10.12 -14.63 5.83
C VAL A 531 -8.63 -14.29 5.76
N VAL A 532 -8.16 -13.85 4.59
CA VAL A 532 -6.80 -13.33 4.42
C VAL A 532 -6.83 -11.82 4.61
N ASN A 533 -6.23 -11.32 5.69
CA ASN A 533 -6.28 -9.91 6.09
C ASN A 533 -5.19 -9.06 5.44
N SER A 534 -4.01 -9.63 5.24
CA SER A 534 -2.83 -8.90 4.80
C SER A 534 -1.93 -9.77 3.95
N VAL A 535 -1.33 -9.16 2.94
CA VAL A 535 -0.28 -9.76 2.12
C VAL A 535 0.93 -8.83 2.08
N ALA A 536 2.13 -9.38 1.96
CA ALA A 536 3.37 -8.60 1.89
C ALA A 536 4.38 -9.28 0.97
N PHE A 537 4.82 -8.60 -0.08
CA PHE A 537 5.94 -9.03 -0.92
C PHE A 537 7.24 -8.70 -0.24
N SER A 538 8.25 -9.55 -0.44
CA SER A 538 9.60 -9.14 -0.06
C SER A 538 10.07 -7.99 -0.97
N PRO A 539 10.63 -6.91 -0.39
CA PRO A 539 11.12 -5.78 -1.17
C PRO A 539 12.37 -6.12 -1.98
N VAL A 540 13.07 -7.21 -1.63
CA VAL A 540 14.29 -7.68 -2.29
C VAL A 540 14.03 -8.94 -3.13
N GLU A 541 13.16 -9.84 -2.67
CA GLU A 541 12.82 -11.09 -3.39
C GLU A 541 11.39 -11.06 -3.94
N GLN A 542 11.19 -10.60 -5.18
CA GLN A 542 9.84 -10.56 -5.80
C GLN A 542 9.13 -11.94 -5.83
N GLU A 543 9.90 -13.03 -5.91
CA GLU A 543 9.39 -14.41 -5.91
C GLU A 543 9.03 -14.93 -4.50
N LEU A 544 8.98 -14.05 -3.48
CA LEU A 544 8.56 -14.33 -2.11
C LEU A 544 7.39 -13.42 -1.70
N LEU A 545 6.30 -14.05 -1.27
CA LEU A 545 5.11 -13.39 -0.74
C LEU A 545 4.71 -14.02 0.60
N LEU A 546 4.29 -13.19 1.55
CA LEU A 546 3.69 -13.61 2.80
C LEU A 546 2.19 -13.28 2.81
N THR A 547 1.40 -14.11 3.47
CA THR A 547 -0.03 -13.86 3.71
C THR A 547 -0.38 -14.12 5.17
N ALA A 548 -1.19 -13.25 5.76
CA ALA A 548 -1.68 -13.33 7.13
C ALA A 548 -3.20 -13.50 7.16
N SER A 549 -3.69 -14.33 8.07
CA SER A 549 -5.07 -14.81 8.06
C SER A 549 -5.71 -14.89 9.44
N ASP A 550 -7.04 -14.86 9.44
CA ASP A 550 -7.88 -15.18 10.59
C ASP A 550 -7.78 -16.64 11.05
N ASP A 551 -7.11 -17.51 10.27
CA ASP A 551 -6.78 -18.88 10.66
C ASP A 551 -5.58 -18.99 11.60
N THR A 552 -5.13 -17.84 12.14
CA THR A 552 -3.99 -17.68 13.05
C THR A 552 -2.64 -18.02 12.44
N THR A 553 -2.56 -18.19 11.12
CA THR A 553 -1.32 -18.53 10.42
C THR A 553 -0.79 -17.40 9.56
N ILE A 554 0.53 -17.42 9.38
CA ILE A 554 1.22 -16.71 8.30
C ILE A 554 1.72 -17.76 7.33
N LYS A 555 1.35 -17.67 6.05
CA LYS A 555 1.86 -18.57 5.01
C LYS A 555 2.93 -17.88 4.18
N VAL A 556 3.95 -18.67 3.83
CA VAL A 556 5.11 -18.25 3.03
C VAL A 556 4.97 -18.89 1.65
N TRP A 557 4.92 -18.05 0.62
CA TRP A 557 4.73 -18.46 -0.76
C TRP A 557 5.97 -18.14 -1.57
N ARG A 558 6.45 -19.13 -2.32
CA ARG A 558 7.56 -18.96 -3.27
C ARG A 558 7.17 -19.40 -4.66
N SER A 559 7.91 -18.92 -5.63
CA SER A 559 7.69 -19.32 -7.02
C SER A 559 8.11 -20.77 -7.29
N PRO A 560 7.52 -21.43 -8.30
CA PRO A 560 7.99 -22.73 -8.78
C PRO A 560 9.48 -22.74 -9.15
N ARG A 561 10.01 -21.64 -9.69
CA ARG A 561 11.45 -21.49 -9.98
C ARG A 561 12.28 -21.45 -8.70
N ALA A 562 11.95 -20.60 -7.75
CA ALA A 562 12.69 -20.46 -6.49
C ALA A 562 12.73 -21.79 -5.71
N VAL A 563 11.62 -22.52 -5.69
CA VAL A 563 11.54 -23.85 -5.05
C VAL A 563 12.48 -24.85 -5.73
N ARG A 564 12.50 -24.91 -7.08
CA ARG A 564 13.42 -25.78 -7.83
C ARG A 564 14.89 -25.45 -7.55
N ILE A 565 15.25 -24.17 -7.52
CA ILE A 565 16.62 -23.72 -7.24
C ILE A 565 17.05 -24.13 -5.82
N ARG A 566 16.19 -23.91 -4.83
CA ARG A 566 16.46 -24.30 -3.42
C ARG A 566 16.57 -25.81 -3.24
N GLN A 567 15.74 -26.59 -3.93
CA GLN A 567 15.83 -28.06 -3.90
C GLN A 567 17.11 -28.58 -4.57
N ALA A 568 17.55 -27.97 -5.68
CA ALA A 568 18.78 -28.35 -6.37
C ALA A 568 20.05 -28.09 -5.54
N ARG A 569 20.03 -27.07 -4.67
CA ARG A 569 21.13 -26.74 -3.75
C ARG A 569 21.28 -27.71 -2.56
N ARG A 570 20.26 -28.52 -2.24
CA ARG A 570 20.39 -29.58 -1.22
C ARG A 570 21.17 -30.74 -1.84
N PRO A 571 22.37 -31.11 -1.34
CA PRO A 571 23.09 -32.27 -1.85
C PRO A 571 22.19 -33.49 -1.65
N ARG A 572 21.85 -34.19 -2.75
CA ARG A 572 21.15 -35.47 -2.66
C ARG A 572 22.00 -36.38 -1.76
N PRO A 573 21.45 -36.99 -0.69
CA PRO A 573 22.21 -37.99 0.04
C PRO A 573 22.61 -39.05 -0.98
N ARG A 574 23.92 -39.21 -1.20
CA ARG A 574 24.43 -40.31 -2.01
C ARG A 574 23.89 -41.58 -1.37
N LYS A 575 22.96 -42.26 -2.03
CA LYS A 575 22.62 -43.64 -1.68
C LYS A 575 23.93 -44.41 -1.79
N LEU A 576 24.54 -44.74 -0.66
CA LEU A 576 25.59 -45.73 -0.60
C LEU A 576 24.95 -47.02 -1.10
N LEU A 577 25.21 -47.36 -2.36
CA LEU A 577 24.93 -48.68 -2.93
C LEU A 577 25.83 -49.67 -2.19
N PHE A 578 25.36 -50.15 -1.04
CA PHE A 578 25.81 -51.41 -0.49
C PHE A 578 25.29 -52.52 -1.40
N SER A 579 26.16 -53.06 -2.26
CA SER A 579 26.11 -54.46 -2.68
C SER A 579 27.21 -54.71 -3.71
N TRP A 580 27.84 -55.89 -3.59
CA TRP A 580 28.65 -56.61 -4.59
C TRP A 580 30.18 -56.47 -4.53
N LEU A 581 30.81 -56.93 -3.42
CA LEU A 581 32.18 -57.45 -3.46
C LEU A 581 32.62 -58.27 -2.22
N MET A 582 31.70 -58.99 -1.56
CA MET A 582 32.05 -59.94 -0.48
C MET A 582 31.38 -61.28 -0.71
N ASN A 583 31.67 -61.92 -1.84
CA ASN A 583 31.51 -63.37 -1.95
C ASN A 583 32.45 -63.97 -3.00
N GLN A 584 33.76 -63.85 -2.78
CA GLN A 584 34.74 -64.79 -3.31
C GLN A 584 35.92 -64.88 -2.34
N LYS A 585 35.92 -65.94 -1.52
CA LYS A 585 37.11 -66.64 -1.02
C LYS A 585 36.65 -67.95 -0.39
N SER A 586 36.71 -69.01 -1.19
CA SER A 586 37.07 -70.36 -0.73
C SER A 586 38.59 -70.46 -0.73
#